data_AF-A0A959EZZ0-F1
#
_entry.id   AF-A0A959EZZ0-F1
#
_cell.length_a   1.000
_cell.length_b   1.000
_cell.length_c   1.000
_cell.angle_alpha   90.00
_cell.angle_beta   90.00
_cell.angle_gamma   90.00
#
_symmetry.space_group_name_H-M   'P 1'
#
loop_
_entity.id
_entity.type
_entity.pdbx_description
1 polymer ?
#
loop_
_entity_poly.entity_id
_entity_poly.type
_entity_poly.pdbx_seq_one_letter_code
_entity_poly.pdbx_strand_id
1 'polypeptide(L)'
;MGKDLKVKSGKGELKLKKSSDLVGLKSKEDLTDTDYVRKKHFSNIGGFEIVSLAGSDKPLDDELDEVRKKEEIDLGTHVYIAEGSDKPLVPTGEIHIVYQDGTSLEEQQLVLDEFYLELVERRSDTRIIARVSSKSPNPLKVASFLQKISLVKLAEPDLDT
;
A
#
# COMPACT_ATOMS: atom_id res chain seq x y z
N MET A 1 1.97 18.84 -6.63
CA MET A 1 3.24 18.35 -6.02
C MET A 1 2.91 17.11 -5.20
N GLY A 2 3.27 15.92 -5.68
CA GLY A 2 3.11 14.69 -4.89
C GLY A 2 4.01 14.76 -3.66
N LYS A 3 3.47 14.45 -2.47
CA LYS A 3 4.25 14.42 -1.23
C LYS A 3 5.23 13.26 -1.29
N ASP A 4 6.52 13.53 -1.12
CA ASP A 4 7.53 12.51 -0.95
C ASP A 4 7.27 11.75 0.36
N LEU A 5 7.22 10.42 0.29
CA LEU A 5 7.08 9.53 1.43
C LEU A 5 8.42 8.89 1.75
N LYS A 6 8.78 8.84 3.02
CA LYS A 6 9.93 8.09 3.51
C LYS A 6 9.43 6.88 4.27
N VAL A 7 9.84 5.69 3.85
CA VAL A 7 9.52 4.43 4.51
C VAL A 7 10.79 3.63 4.75
N LYS A 8 10.84 2.90 5.87
CA LYS A 8 11.93 1.96 6.10
C LYS A 8 11.77 0.74 5.20
N SER A 9 12.88 0.25 4.67
CA SER A 9 12.95 -0.99 3.91
C SER A 9 14.32 -1.63 4.10
N GLY A 10 14.33 -2.79 4.76
CA GLY A 10 15.53 -3.53 5.11
C GLY A 10 16.46 -2.73 6.03
N LYS A 11 17.66 -2.38 5.52
CA LYS A 11 18.67 -1.63 6.28
C LYS A 11 18.64 -0.12 6.05
N GLY A 12 17.73 0.39 5.22
CA GLY A 12 17.73 1.79 4.79
C GLY A 12 16.35 2.44 4.78
N GLU A 13 16.32 3.69 4.33
CA GLU A 13 15.09 4.43 4.04
C GLU A 13 14.92 4.55 2.53
N LEU A 14 13.73 4.24 2.05
CA LEU A 14 13.31 4.53 0.68
C LEU A 14 12.52 5.83 0.66
N LYS A 15 12.95 6.75 -0.21
CA LYS A 15 12.14 7.89 -0.60
C LYS A 15 11.31 7.50 -1.81
N LEU A 16 10.00 7.50 -1.61
CA LEU A 16 9.01 7.12 -2.59
C LEU A 16 8.26 8.35 -3.04
N LYS A 17 8.18 8.53 -4.35
CA LYS A 17 7.34 9.53 -4.97
C LYS A 17 6.12 8.84 -5.56
N LYS A 18 4.95 9.34 -5.18
CA LYS A 18 3.69 8.90 -5.78
C LYS A 18 3.68 9.21 -7.28
N SER A 19 3.38 8.22 -8.12
CA SER A 19 3.22 8.42 -9.55
C SER A 19 2.04 9.35 -9.81
N SER A 20 2.19 10.25 -10.78
CA SER A 20 1.12 11.14 -11.23
C SER A 20 0.30 10.57 -12.39
N ASP A 21 0.68 9.40 -12.92
CA ASP A 21 0.09 8.82 -14.13
C ASP A 21 -0.16 7.29 -14.04
N LEU A 22 0.29 6.65 -12.95
CA LEU A 22 0.16 5.20 -12.77
C LEU A 22 -0.61 4.86 -11.50
N VAL A 23 -1.51 3.88 -11.64
CA VAL A 23 -2.24 3.25 -10.54
C VAL A 23 -2.18 1.73 -10.69
N GLY A 24 -2.29 1.02 -9.57
CA GLY A 24 -2.43 -0.43 -9.52
C GLY A 24 -3.90 -0.76 -9.31
N LEU A 25 -4.47 -1.58 -10.18
CA LEU A 25 -5.85 -2.07 -10.07
C LEU A 25 -5.84 -3.58 -9.96
N LYS A 26 -6.59 -4.10 -9.01
CA LYS A 26 -6.87 -5.52 -8.86
C LYS A 26 -8.35 -5.72 -9.12
N SER A 27 -8.65 -6.57 -10.08
CA SER A 27 -9.99 -6.80 -10.60
C SER A 27 -10.26 -8.30 -10.72
N LYS A 28 -11.55 -8.63 -10.80
CA LYS A 28 -12.00 -10.02 -11.02
C LYS A 28 -11.77 -10.49 -12.45
N GLU A 29 -11.73 -9.55 -13.39
CA GLU A 29 -11.57 -9.77 -14.82
C GLU A 29 -10.41 -8.90 -15.35
N ASP A 30 -9.83 -9.29 -16.49
CA ASP A 30 -8.75 -8.51 -17.12
C ASP A 30 -9.27 -7.14 -17.55
N LEU A 31 -8.56 -6.07 -17.19
CA LEU A 31 -8.98 -4.69 -17.46
C LEU A 31 -8.71 -4.24 -18.91
N THR A 32 -8.25 -5.14 -19.77
CA THR A 32 -8.10 -4.89 -21.21
C THR A 32 -9.45 -4.48 -21.81
N ASP A 33 -9.45 -3.38 -22.57
CA ASP A 33 -10.63 -2.79 -23.23
C ASP A 33 -11.70 -2.14 -22.32
N THR A 34 -11.35 -1.81 -21.08
CA THR A 34 -12.20 -0.96 -20.22
C THR A 34 -12.10 0.52 -20.62
N ASP A 35 -13.22 1.25 -20.55
CA ASP A 35 -13.34 2.65 -20.95
C ASP A 35 -12.54 3.61 -20.06
N TYR A 36 -12.23 3.18 -18.83
CA TYR A 36 -11.46 3.94 -17.84
C TYR A 36 -9.96 3.61 -17.83
N VAL A 37 -9.49 2.64 -18.61
CA VAL A 37 -8.06 2.32 -18.74
C VAL A 37 -7.56 2.82 -20.10
N ARG A 38 -6.62 3.78 -20.06
CA ARG A 38 -5.95 4.27 -21.27
C ARG A 38 -4.93 3.28 -21.79
N LYS A 39 -4.12 2.74 -20.88
CA LYS A 39 -2.99 1.88 -21.21
C LYS A 39 -2.62 1.00 -20.04
N LYS A 40 -2.45 -0.30 -20.32
CA LYS A 40 -1.84 -1.28 -19.42
C LYS A 40 -0.33 -1.29 -19.63
N HIS A 41 0.44 -1.22 -18.55
CA HIS A 41 1.90 -1.23 -18.55
C HIS A 41 2.46 -2.55 -18.02
N PHE A 42 1.88 -3.08 -16.94
CA PHE A 42 2.27 -4.36 -16.35
C PHE A 42 1.03 -5.16 -15.95
N SER A 43 1.04 -6.47 -16.21
CA SER A 43 -0.13 -7.32 -15.96
C SER A 43 -0.20 -7.89 -14.54
N ASN A 44 0.91 -7.91 -13.80
CA ASN A 44 0.93 -8.42 -12.43
C ASN A 44 2.15 -7.92 -11.65
N ILE A 45 1.91 -7.02 -10.70
CA ILE A 45 2.86 -6.62 -9.65
C ILE A 45 2.09 -6.63 -8.33
N GLY A 46 2.43 -7.52 -7.41
CA GLY A 46 1.71 -7.68 -6.14
C GLY A 46 0.25 -8.12 -6.30
N GLY A 47 -0.09 -8.75 -7.43
CA GLY A 47 -1.46 -9.07 -7.79
C GLY A 47 -2.26 -7.88 -8.35
N PHE A 48 -1.60 -6.79 -8.73
CA PHE A 48 -2.21 -5.63 -9.39
C PHE A 48 -1.77 -5.52 -10.86
N GLU A 49 -2.69 -5.08 -11.70
CA GLU A 49 -2.42 -4.57 -13.03
C GLU A 49 -2.02 -3.10 -12.94
N ILE A 50 -0.89 -2.73 -13.53
CA ILE A 50 -0.40 -1.35 -13.54
C ILE A 50 -0.87 -0.66 -14.80
N VAL A 51 -1.70 0.36 -14.61
CA VAL A 51 -2.38 1.05 -15.70
C VAL A 51 -2.25 2.56 -15.57
N SER A 52 -2.37 3.24 -16.70
CA SER A 52 -2.74 4.66 -16.76
C SER A 52 -4.23 4.75 -17.02
N LEU A 53 -4.93 5.57 -16.24
CA LEU A 53 -6.36 5.80 -16.42
C LEU A 53 -6.62 6.63 -17.68
N ALA A 54 -7.77 6.40 -18.31
CA ALA A 54 -8.31 7.22 -19.39
C ALA A 54 -8.72 8.56 -18.79
N GLY A 55 -7.73 9.44 -18.64
CA GLY A 55 -7.82 10.66 -17.86
C GLY A 55 -9.04 11.52 -18.19
N SER A 56 -9.48 12.20 -17.14
CA SER A 56 -10.43 13.31 -17.12
C SER A 56 -9.69 14.59 -16.73
N ASP A 57 -10.34 15.75 -16.70
CA ASP A 57 -9.74 17.00 -16.17
C ASP A 57 -9.55 16.99 -14.64
N LYS A 58 -9.59 15.81 -13.99
CA LYS A 58 -9.54 15.64 -12.55
C LYS A 58 -8.16 15.15 -12.07
N PRO A 59 -7.81 15.40 -10.79
CA PRO A 59 -6.66 14.76 -10.16
C PRO A 59 -6.75 13.22 -10.19
N LEU A 60 -5.62 12.55 -10.38
CA LEU A 60 -5.51 11.08 -10.37
C LEU A 60 -6.13 10.42 -9.12
N ASP A 61 -6.10 11.13 -7.99
CA ASP A 61 -6.68 10.64 -6.73
C ASP A 61 -8.19 10.49 -6.84
N ASP A 62 -8.86 11.48 -7.44
CA ASP A 62 -10.30 11.45 -7.65
C ASP A 62 -10.67 10.40 -8.70
N GLU A 63 -9.86 10.25 -9.74
CA GLU A 63 -10.07 9.21 -10.76
C GLU A 63 -9.93 7.80 -10.17
N LEU A 64 -8.91 7.57 -9.34
CA LEU A 64 -8.75 6.29 -8.67
C LEU A 64 -9.92 6.00 -7.73
N ASP A 65 -10.44 7.01 -7.03
CA ASP A 65 -11.59 6.86 -6.15
C ASP A 65 -12.88 6.57 -6.92
N GLU A 66 -13.07 7.08 -8.14
CA GLU A 66 -14.17 6.70 -9.02
C GLU A 66 -14.02 5.26 -9.52
N VAL A 67 -12.81 4.87 -9.95
CA VAL A 67 -12.53 3.49 -10.41
C VAL A 67 -12.75 2.48 -9.28
N ARG A 68 -12.37 2.82 -8.04
CA ARG A 68 -12.62 1.97 -6.85
C ARG A 68 -14.09 1.70 -6.54
N LYS A 69 -15.02 2.49 -7.08
CA LYS A 69 -16.47 2.29 -6.89
C LYS A 69 -17.07 1.30 -7.89
N LYS A 70 -16.31 0.89 -8.91
CA LYS A 70 -16.76 -0.04 -9.93
C LYS A 70 -16.78 -1.47 -9.38
N GLU A 71 -17.80 -2.25 -9.73
CA GLU A 71 -18.05 -3.59 -9.13
C GLU A 71 -17.01 -4.64 -9.52
N GLU A 72 -16.37 -4.46 -10.67
CA GLU A 72 -15.30 -5.30 -11.19
C GLU A 72 -13.95 -5.06 -10.51
N ILE A 73 -13.80 -3.94 -9.78
CA ILE A 73 -12.57 -3.57 -9.08
C ILE A 73 -12.64 -4.04 -7.63
N ASP A 74 -11.74 -4.93 -7.27
CA ASP A 74 -11.61 -5.40 -5.88
C ASP A 74 -10.80 -4.40 -5.06
N LEU A 75 -9.66 -3.95 -5.59
CA LEU A 75 -8.76 -3.01 -4.92
C LEU A 75 -8.09 -2.07 -5.92
N GLY A 76 -7.99 -0.79 -5.55
CA GLY A 76 -7.20 0.19 -6.28
C GLY A 76 -6.14 0.80 -5.37
N THR A 77 -4.92 0.98 -5.87
CA THR A 77 -3.80 1.54 -5.10
C THR A 77 -2.96 2.49 -5.94
N HIS A 78 -2.26 3.40 -5.25
CA HIS A 78 -1.31 4.28 -5.91
C HIS A 78 0.00 3.55 -6.17
N VAL A 79 0.58 3.80 -7.35
CA VAL A 79 1.93 3.32 -7.68
C VAL A 79 2.94 4.37 -7.23
N TYR A 80 4.06 3.90 -6.71
CA TYR A 80 5.17 4.72 -6.25
C TYR A 80 6.41 4.43 -7.07
N ILE A 81 7.31 5.40 -7.13
CA ILE A 81 8.61 5.27 -7.78
C ILE A 81 9.67 5.68 -6.75
N ALA A 82 10.70 4.85 -6.58
CA ALA A 82 11.80 5.17 -5.68
C ALA A 82 12.73 6.22 -6.29
N GLU A 83 13.25 7.14 -5.47
CA GLU A 83 14.26 8.11 -5.92
C GLU A 83 15.48 7.39 -6.53
N GLY A 84 15.82 7.71 -7.78
CA GLY A 84 16.92 7.07 -8.52
C GLY A 84 16.57 5.76 -9.24
N SER A 85 15.29 5.39 -9.31
CA SER A 85 14.78 4.24 -10.07
C SER A 85 13.58 4.66 -10.93
N ASP A 86 13.36 3.95 -12.04
CA ASP A 86 12.16 4.10 -12.88
C ASP A 86 11.18 2.92 -12.70
N LYS A 87 11.47 2.01 -11.78
CA LYS A 87 10.61 0.84 -11.52
C LYS A 87 9.38 1.22 -10.68
N PRO A 88 8.18 0.79 -11.08
CA PRO A 88 6.98 0.98 -10.28
C PRO A 88 7.04 0.10 -9.04
N LEU A 89 6.55 0.64 -7.93
CA LEU A 89 6.42 -0.04 -6.65
C LEU A 89 4.96 0.02 -6.20
N VAL A 90 4.43 -1.13 -5.79
CA VAL A 90 3.04 -1.29 -5.40
C VAL A 90 2.96 -1.78 -3.97
N PRO A 91 2.30 -1.05 -3.05
CA PRO A 91 2.02 -1.57 -1.73
C PRO A 91 0.93 -2.64 -1.83
N THR A 92 1.25 -3.85 -1.37
CA THR A 92 0.36 -5.02 -1.49
C THR A 92 -0.82 -4.97 -0.51
N GLY A 93 -0.72 -4.12 0.52
CA GLY A 93 -1.69 -4.03 1.61
C GLY A 93 -1.18 -4.59 2.92
N GLU A 94 -0.08 -5.36 2.88
CA GLU A 94 0.52 -5.98 4.06
C GLU A 94 1.61 -5.10 4.68
N ILE A 95 1.79 -5.27 5.99
CA ILE A 95 2.80 -4.58 6.79
C ILE A 95 3.44 -5.61 7.72
N HIS A 96 4.75 -5.70 7.66
CA HIS A 96 5.55 -6.45 8.61
C HIS A 96 5.78 -5.60 9.85
N ILE A 97 5.30 -6.05 11.00
CA ILE A 97 5.42 -5.33 12.27
C ILE A 97 6.26 -6.17 13.23
N VAL A 98 7.29 -5.52 13.78
CA VAL A 98 8.10 -6.05 14.88
C VAL A 98 7.89 -5.14 16.09
N TYR A 99 7.32 -5.69 17.15
CA TYR A 99 7.16 -5.02 18.43
C TYR A 99 8.44 -5.07 19.27
N GLN A 100 8.50 -4.22 20.29
CA GLN A 100 9.54 -4.31 21.32
C GLN A 100 9.38 -5.60 22.12
N ASP A 101 10.48 -6.04 22.73
CA ASP A 101 10.45 -7.19 23.62
C ASP A 101 9.62 -6.87 24.86
N GLY A 102 8.73 -7.78 25.24
CA GLY A 102 7.82 -7.60 26.38
C GLY A 102 6.51 -6.89 26.07
N THR A 103 6.26 -6.44 24.83
CA THR A 103 4.94 -5.92 24.43
C THR A 103 3.89 -7.03 24.48
N SER A 104 2.84 -6.84 25.28
CA SER A 104 1.81 -7.86 25.51
C SER A 104 0.91 -8.03 24.29
N LEU A 105 0.16 -9.15 24.22
CA LEU A 105 -0.77 -9.38 23.11
C LEU A 105 -1.90 -8.35 23.10
N GLU A 106 -2.34 -7.88 24.26
CA GLU A 106 -3.34 -6.84 24.41
C GLU A 106 -2.83 -5.50 23.86
N GLU A 107 -1.59 -5.12 24.19
CA GLU A 107 -0.97 -3.91 23.64
C GLU A 107 -0.81 -3.99 22.12
N GLN A 108 -0.41 -5.14 21.60
CA GLN A 108 -0.34 -5.37 20.15
C GLN A 108 -1.71 -5.26 19.49
N GLN A 109 -2.76 -5.80 20.12
CA GLN A 109 -4.12 -5.72 19.61
C GLN A 109 -4.62 -4.28 19.57
N LEU A 110 -4.33 -3.47 20.61
CA LEU A 110 -4.67 -2.04 20.61
C LEU A 110 -4.04 -1.29 19.43
N VAL A 111 -2.78 -1.61 19.09
CA VAL A 111 -2.12 -1.03 17.91
C VAL A 111 -2.83 -1.46 16.62
N LEU A 112 -3.22 -2.73 16.50
CA LEU A 112 -3.98 -3.18 15.33
C LEU A 112 -5.32 -2.47 15.20
N ASP A 113 -6.07 -2.38 16.30
CA ASP A 113 -7.40 -1.77 16.34
C ASP A 113 -7.36 -0.27 15.99
N GLU A 114 -6.38 0.47 16.53
CA GLU A 114 -6.20 1.91 16.27
C GLU A 114 -6.02 2.23 14.78
N PHE A 115 -5.33 1.34 14.04
CA PHE A 115 -5.10 1.50 12.60
C PHE A 115 -6.03 0.65 11.72
N TYR A 116 -7.05 0.01 12.32
CA TYR A 116 -8.00 -0.89 11.65
C TYR A 116 -7.31 -2.02 10.87
N LEU A 117 -6.22 -2.55 11.42
CA LEU A 117 -5.42 -3.59 10.80
C LEU A 117 -5.93 -4.98 11.15
N GLU A 118 -5.90 -5.87 10.16
CA GLU A 118 -6.26 -7.27 10.32
C GLU A 118 -4.99 -8.11 10.49
N LEU A 119 -4.92 -8.95 11.53
CA LEU A 119 -3.80 -9.87 11.72
C LEU A 119 -3.87 -10.98 10.66
N VAL A 120 -2.87 -11.06 9.79
CA VAL A 120 -2.76 -12.09 8.75
C VAL A 120 -1.98 -13.30 9.28
N GLU A 121 -0.81 -13.04 9.87
CA GLU A 121 0.10 -14.08 10.31
C GLU A 121 0.82 -13.62 11.58
N ARG A 122 0.93 -14.51 12.57
CA ARG A 122 1.82 -14.33 13.72
C ARG A 122 3.03 -15.23 13.56
N ARG A 123 4.20 -14.64 13.32
CA ARG A 123 5.47 -15.36 13.13
C ARG A 123 6.21 -15.62 14.44
N SER A 124 6.02 -14.74 15.42
CA SER A 124 6.47 -14.92 16.81
C SER A 124 5.67 -14.01 17.75
N ASP A 125 6.00 -14.02 19.04
CA ASP A 125 5.35 -13.16 20.04
C ASP A 125 5.47 -11.67 19.71
N THR A 126 6.58 -11.26 19.08
CA THR A 126 6.85 -9.86 18.71
C THR A 126 6.77 -9.58 17.21
N ARG A 127 6.58 -10.59 16.35
CA ARG A 127 6.59 -10.43 14.89
C ARG A 127 5.28 -10.88 14.27
N ILE A 128 4.63 -9.96 13.57
CA ILE A 128 3.38 -10.23 12.88
C ILE A 128 3.40 -9.66 11.46
N ILE A 129 2.51 -10.19 10.64
CA ILE A 129 2.06 -9.57 9.39
C ILE A 129 0.63 -9.10 9.63
N ALA A 130 0.39 -7.83 9.35
CA ALA A 130 -0.94 -7.25 9.39
C ALA A 130 -1.31 -6.70 8.02
N ARG A 131 -2.61 -6.69 7.69
CA ARG A 131 -3.13 -6.13 6.44
C ARG A 131 -4.03 -4.94 6.72
N VAL A 132 -3.91 -3.91 5.88
CA VAL A 132 -4.82 -2.76 5.94
C VAL A 132 -6.24 -3.16 5.53
N SER A 133 -7.24 -2.59 6.20
CA SER A 133 -8.64 -2.73 5.80
C SER A 133 -9.11 -1.51 4.99
N SER A 134 -10.36 -1.54 4.53
CA SER A 134 -11.00 -0.38 3.88
C SER A 134 -11.13 0.86 4.78
N LYS A 135 -10.99 0.70 6.10
CA LYS A 135 -11.01 1.80 7.08
C LYS A 135 -9.62 2.31 7.43
N SER A 136 -8.57 1.54 7.10
CA SER A 136 -7.19 1.93 7.36
C SER A 136 -6.73 3.03 6.40
N PRO A 137 -5.82 3.91 6.83
CA PRO A 137 -5.00 4.68 5.90
C PRO A 137 -4.18 3.74 4.98
N ASN A 138 -3.63 4.27 3.89
CA ASN A 138 -2.81 3.44 3.00
C ASN A 138 -1.60 2.80 3.73
N PRO A 139 -1.11 1.62 3.28
CA PRO A 139 -0.08 0.85 3.98
C PRO A 139 1.21 1.63 4.29
N LEU A 140 1.65 2.51 3.37
CA LEU A 140 2.85 3.32 3.57
C LEU A 140 2.69 4.33 4.70
N LYS A 141 1.52 4.99 4.78
CA LYS A 141 1.20 5.92 5.86
C LYS A 141 1.11 5.19 7.19
N VAL A 142 0.42 4.05 7.22
CA VAL A 142 0.29 3.24 8.44
C VAL A 142 1.67 2.80 8.92
N ALA A 143 2.52 2.23 8.04
CA ALA A 143 3.87 1.86 8.41
C ALA A 143 4.69 3.04 8.95
N SER A 144 4.58 4.23 8.34
CA SER A 144 5.23 5.45 8.83
C SER A 144 4.72 5.90 10.20
N PHE A 145 3.43 5.73 10.49
CA PHE A 145 2.87 6.02 11.81
C PHE A 145 3.28 4.99 12.86
N LEU A 146 3.17 3.70 12.54
CA LEU A 146 3.60 2.60 13.40
C LEU A 146 5.07 2.76 13.80
N GLN A 147 5.93 3.15 12.86
CA GLN A 147 7.36 3.36 13.13
C GLN A 147 7.66 4.43 14.19
N LYS A 148 6.69 5.29 14.52
CA LYS A 148 6.79 6.34 15.56
C LYS A 148 6.23 5.91 16.92
N ILE A 149 5.58 4.75 17.00
CA ILE A 149 5.01 4.22 18.25
C ILE A 149 6.13 3.57 19.05
N SER A 150 6.23 3.88 20.34
CA SER A 150 7.28 3.36 21.23
C SER A 150 7.28 1.83 21.33
N LEU A 151 6.10 1.21 21.24
CA LEU A 151 5.91 -0.25 21.25
C LEU A 151 6.42 -0.94 19.98
N VAL A 152 6.61 -0.20 18.89
CA VAL A 152 7.00 -0.76 17.60
C VAL A 152 8.50 -0.55 17.39
N LYS A 153 9.22 -1.66 17.24
CA LYS A 153 10.63 -1.68 16.89
C LYS A 153 10.85 -1.40 15.40
N LEU A 154 10.02 -2.01 14.55
CA LEU A 154 10.09 -1.89 13.10
C LEU A 154 8.69 -2.05 12.50
N ALA A 155 8.35 -1.22 11.53
CA ALA A 155 7.18 -1.39 10.67
C ALA A 155 7.59 -1.15 9.22
N GLU A 156 7.48 -2.19 8.40
CA GLU A 156 7.84 -2.15 6.99
C GLU A 156 6.61 -2.51 6.14
N PRO A 157 6.18 -1.62 5.23
CA PRO A 157 5.14 -1.97 4.29
C PRO A 157 5.69 -2.98 3.30
N ASP A 158 4.88 -3.97 2.95
CA ASP A 158 5.21 -4.88 1.87
C ASP A 158 5.01 -4.18 0.52
N LEU A 159 6.05 -4.25 -0.32
CA LEU A 159 6.17 -3.56 -1.60
C LEU A 159 6.61 -4.56 -2.67
N ASP A 160 5.88 -4.62 -3.77
CA ASP A 160 6.23 -5.43 -4.92
C ASP A 160 6.66 -4.54 -6.12
N THR A 161 7.47 -5.09 -7.05
CA THR A 161 8.12 -4.37 -8.17
C THR A 161 8.03 -5.08 -9.52
#